data_AF-A0A2A5JLW4-F1
#
_entry.id   AF-A0A2A5JLW4-F1
#
_cell.length_a   1.000
_cell.length_b   1.000
_cell.length_c   1.000
_cell.angle_alpha   90.00
_cell.angle_beta   90.00
_cell.angle_gamma   90.00
#
_symmetry.space_group_name_H-M   'P 1'
#
loop_
_entity.id
_entity.type
_entity.pdbx_description
1 polymer ?
#
loop_
_entity_poly.entity_id
_entity_poly.type
_entity_poly.pdbx_seq_one_letter_code
_entity_poly.pdbx_strand_id
1 'polypeptide(L)'
;MSITNEQWQEIEKKLKGIYPCVKFKFGEYQLSIARVKVSESTFHLGVYINGEIKGAWFSEKNERPACIPDVWRKRTKAMYSAKTIKEIEKAFGKRQSKKYYPDLHKKHVYYDCCFTTAASLVRQFKKLNNLILETE
;
A
#
# COMPACT_ATOMS: atom_id res chain seq x y z
N MET A 1 -17.93 17.57 1.88
CA MET A 1 -19.01 16.57 1.93
C MET A 1 -18.39 15.25 2.32
N SER A 2 -18.74 14.74 3.50
CA SER A 2 -18.22 13.47 4.01
C SER A 2 -18.99 12.32 3.36
N ILE A 3 -18.28 11.32 2.84
CA ILE A 3 -18.89 10.15 2.18
C ILE A 3 -19.73 9.40 3.22
N THR A 4 -21.02 9.19 2.93
CA THR A 4 -21.93 8.48 3.84
C THR A 4 -21.63 6.98 3.86
N ASN A 5 -22.09 6.28 4.90
CA ASN A 5 -21.88 4.83 5.00
C ASN A 5 -22.53 4.05 3.84
N GLU A 6 -23.67 4.53 3.32
CA GLU A 6 -24.35 3.94 2.16
C GLU A 6 -23.52 4.10 0.88
N GLN A 7 -22.96 5.29 0.64
CA GLN A 7 -22.05 5.54 -0.48
C GLN A 7 -20.82 4.62 -0.41
N TRP A 8 -20.29 4.37 0.79
CA TRP A 8 -19.19 3.41 0.97
C TRP A 8 -19.56 1.97 0.60
N GLN A 9 -20.80 1.54 0.87
CA GLN A 9 -21.27 0.22 0.46
C GLN A 9 -21.41 0.12 -1.05
N GLU A 10 -21.88 1.17 -1.71
CA GLU A 10 -21.97 1.22 -3.17
C GLU A 10 -20.58 1.21 -3.82
N ILE A 11 -19.64 1.99 -3.29
CA ILE A 11 -18.23 1.97 -3.70
C ILE A 11 -17.66 0.56 -3.55
N GLU A 12 -17.89 -0.11 -2.41
CA GLU A 12 -17.39 -1.46 -2.21
C GLU A 12 -17.97 -2.45 -3.22
N LYS A 13 -19.26 -2.34 -3.55
CA LYS A 13 -19.91 -3.15 -4.59
C LYS A 13 -19.30 -2.86 -5.98
N LYS A 14 -19.12 -1.60 -6.35
CA LYS A 14 -18.46 -1.18 -7.61
C LYS A 14 -17.03 -1.72 -7.70
N LEU A 15 -16.27 -1.62 -6.60
CA LEU A 15 -14.89 -2.12 -6.53
C LEU A 15 -14.77 -3.66 -6.62
N LYS A 16 -15.81 -4.40 -6.21
CA LYS A 16 -15.88 -5.86 -6.37
C LYS A 16 -16.27 -6.28 -7.80
N GLY A 17 -16.78 -5.35 -8.61
CA GLY A 17 -17.19 -5.60 -9.99
C GLY A 17 -16.04 -6.01 -10.92
N ILE A 18 -16.41 -6.31 -12.17
CA ILE A 18 -15.47 -6.75 -13.22
C ILE A 18 -14.49 -5.62 -13.57
N TYR A 19 -15.01 -4.39 -13.74
CA TYR A 19 -14.25 -3.19 -14.09
C TYR A 19 -14.40 -2.12 -12.99
N PRO A 20 -13.67 -2.26 -11.87
CA PRO A 20 -13.72 -1.26 -10.82
C PRO A 20 -13.01 0.01 -11.31
N CYS A 21 -13.76 1.10 -11.43
CA CYS A 21 -13.26 2.45 -11.67
C CYS A 21 -13.89 3.38 -10.66
N VAL A 22 -13.10 3.93 -9.74
CA VAL A 22 -13.56 4.91 -8.76
C VAL A 22 -12.51 6.00 -8.64
N LYS A 23 -12.92 7.26 -8.75
CA LYS A 23 -12.07 8.42 -8.57
C LYS A 23 -12.43 9.14 -7.28
N PHE A 24 -11.42 9.55 -6.54
CA PHE A 24 -11.55 10.33 -5.33
C PHE A 24 -10.67 11.56 -5.42
N LYS A 25 -11.08 12.65 -4.79
CA LYS A 25 -10.27 13.83 -4.57
C LYS A 25 -9.85 13.88 -3.11
N PHE A 26 -8.55 13.97 -2.88
CA PHE A 26 -7.94 14.07 -1.55
C PHE A 26 -7.04 15.30 -1.49
N GLY A 27 -7.59 16.40 -0.96
CA GLY A 27 -6.94 17.71 -1.00
C GLY A 27 -6.68 18.16 -2.45
N GLU A 28 -5.40 18.26 -2.82
CA GLU A 28 -4.94 18.64 -4.16
C GLU A 28 -4.68 17.43 -5.08
N TYR A 29 -4.77 16.20 -4.55
CA TYR A 29 -4.46 14.99 -5.28
C TYR A 29 -5.71 14.28 -5.78
N GLN A 30 -5.66 13.77 -7.01
CA GLN A 30 -6.68 12.91 -7.57
C GLN A 30 -6.28 11.44 -7.40
N LEU A 31 -7.07 10.68 -6.66
CA LEU A 31 -6.85 9.26 -6.43
C LEU A 31 -7.75 8.46 -7.38
N SER A 32 -7.17 7.69 -8.28
CA SER A 32 -7.92 6.80 -9.17
C SER A 32 -7.68 5.36 -8.78
N ILE A 33 -8.75 4.59 -8.64
CA ILE A 33 -8.68 3.17 -8.31
C ILE A 33 -9.10 2.37 -9.53
N ALA A 34 -8.21 1.49 -9.95
CA ALA A 34 -8.45 0.60 -11.07
C ALA A 34 -7.94 -0.81 -10.76
N ARG A 35 -8.39 -1.79 -11.56
CA ARG A 35 -7.91 -3.17 -11.44
C ARG A 35 -6.53 -3.28 -12.08
N VAL A 36 -5.57 -3.80 -11.33
CA VAL A 36 -4.19 -4.04 -11.77
C VAL A 36 -3.89 -5.53 -11.73
N LYS A 37 -3.33 -6.04 -12.81
CA LYS A 37 -2.84 -7.43 -12.89
C LYS A 37 -1.51 -7.53 -12.14
N VAL A 38 -1.46 -8.36 -11.10
CA VAL A 38 -0.25 -8.57 -10.29
C VAL A 38 0.46 -9.87 -10.67
N SER A 39 -0.31 -10.88 -11.08
CA SER A 39 0.21 -12.11 -11.67
C SER A 39 -0.72 -12.56 -12.78
N GLU A 40 -0.38 -13.66 -13.46
CA GLU A 40 -1.15 -14.19 -14.58
C GLU A 40 -2.64 -14.39 -14.28
N SER A 41 -2.96 -14.88 -13.08
CA SER A 41 -4.31 -15.20 -12.62
C SER A 41 -4.84 -14.25 -11.53
N THR A 42 -4.00 -13.37 -10.99
CA THR A 42 -4.35 -12.56 -9.81
C THR A 42 -4.44 -11.07 -10.15
N PHE A 43 -5.58 -10.49 -9.78
CA PHE A 43 -5.85 -9.07 -9.90
C PHE A 43 -6.00 -8.42 -8.54
N HIS A 44 -5.47 -7.22 -8.39
CA HIS A 44 -5.60 -6.37 -7.22
C HIS A 44 -6.17 -5.00 -7.62
N LEU A 45 -6.55 -4.20 -6.63
CA LEU A 45 -6.99 -2.82 -6.83
C LEU A 45 -5.78 -1.90 -6.66
N GLY A 46 -5.31 -1.28 -7.74
CA GLY A 46 -4.22 -0.31 -7.70
C GLY A 46 -4.74 1.10 -7.45
N VAL A 47 -4.08 1.83 -6.55
CA VAL A 47 -4.38 3.23 -6.27
C VAL A 47 -3.37 4.13 -6.97
N TYR A 48 -3.83 4.80 -8.01
CA TYR A 48 -3.11 5.80 -8.79
C TYR A 48 -3.24 7.17 -8.14
N ILE A 49 -2.17 7.96 -8.15
CA ILE A 49 -2.14 9.32 -7.62
C ILE A 49 -1.86 10.24 -8.80
N ASN A 50 -2.79 11.14 -9.09
CA ASN A 50 -2.81 11.97 -10.31
C ASN A 50 -2.66 11.13 -11.59
N GLY A 51 -3.25 9.93 -11.61
CA GLY A 51 -3.18 9.00 -12.75
C GLY A 51 -1.87 8.22 -12.87
N GLU A 52 -0.89 8.45 -11.99
CA GLU A 52 0.42 7.81 -12.06
C GLU A 52 0.67 6.89 -10.86
N ILE A 53 1.49 5.86 -11.07
CA ILE A 53 2.12 5.03 -10.03
C ILE A 53 3.59 4.94 -10.39
N LYS A 54 4.47 5.59 -9.62
CA LYS A 54 5.92 5.51 -9.84
C LYS A 54 6.55 4.53 -8.88
N GLY A 55 7.41 3.64 -9.40
CA GLY A 55 8.20 2.71 -8.58
C GLY A 55 9.03 3.42 -7.51
N ALA A 56 9.49 4.64 -7.79
CA ALA A 56 10.23 5.47 -6.84
C ALA A 56 9.44 5.75 -5.55
N TRP A 57 8.12 5.89 -5.65
CA TRP A 57 7.24 6.24 -4.53
C TRP A 57 7.05 5.13 -3.49
N PHE A 58 7.43 3.89 -3.82
CA PHE A 58 7.37 2.75 -2.90
C PHE A 58 8.38 2.91 -1.76
N SER A 59 9.51 3.57 -2.02
CA SER A 59 10.52 3.85 -1.00
C SER A 59 10.30 5.21 -0.38
N GLU A 60 10.42 5.27 0.95
CA GLU A 60 10.37 6.52 1.71
C GLU A 60 11.55 7.46 1.41
N LYS A 61 12.62 6.96 0.78
CA LYS A 61 13.83 7.73 0.48
C LYS A 61 13.69 8.68 -0.71
N ASN A 62 12.69 8.49 -1.55
CA ASN A 62 12.52 9.26 -2.77
C ASN A 62 11.49 10.37 -2.60
N GLU A 63 11.61 11.40 -3.43
CA GLU A 63 10.60 12.45 -3.53
C GLU A 63 9.26 11.86 -3.98
N ARG A 64 8.22 12.08 -3.16
CA ARG A 64 6.91 11.46 -3.35
C ARG A 64 5.80 12.40 -2.88
N PRO A 65 4.59 12.29 -3.47
CA PRO A 65 3.42 13.01 -3.00
C PRO A 65 3.18 12.82 -1.49
N ALA A 66 2.82 13.91 -0.79
CA ALA A 66 2.61 13.89 0.65
C ALA A 66 1.46 12.95 1.08
N CYS A 67 0.55 12.60 0.16
CA CYS A 67 -0.59 11.73 0.41
C CYS A 67 -0.27 10.22 0.43
N ILE A 68 0.92 9.80 -0.02
CA ILE A 68 1.26 8.36 -0.11
C ILE A 68 1.16 7.62 1.22
N PRO A 69 1.69 8.15 2.33
CA PRO A 69 1.63 7.46 3.62
C PRO A 69 0.22 7.13 4.08
N ASP A 70 -0.74 7.96 3.68
CA ASP A 70 -2.14 7.87 4.07
C ASP A 70 -2.94 6.99 3.10
N VAL A 71 -2.63 7.06 1.81
CA VAL A 71 -3.38 6.41 0.74
C VAL A 71 -2.88 4.99 0.44
N TRP A 72 -1.56 4.77 0.46
CA TRP A 72 -0.96 3.44 0.18
C TRP A 72 -0.79 2.62 1.46
N ARG A 73 -0.68 1.30 1.32
CA ARG A 73 -0.51 0.41 2.48
C ARG A 73 0.94 0.39 2.92
N LYS A 74 1.20 0.81 4.16
CA LYS A 74 2.52 0.62 4.79
C LYS A 74 2.79 -0.88 4.96
N ARG A 75 3.87 -1.35 4.35
CA ARG A 75 4.39 -2.71 4.47
C ARG A 75 5.78 -2.68 5.07
N THR A 76 6.12 -3.75 5.78
CA THR A 76 7.45 -3.94 6.34
C THR A 76 7.98 -5.28 5.87
N LYS A 77 9.17 -5.29 5.27
CA LYS A 77 9.87 -6.52 4.89
C LYS A 77 11.19 -6.57 5.63
N ALA A 78 11.46 -7.71 6.26
CA ALA A 78 12.77 -7.96 6.87
C ALA A 78 13.82 -8.01 5.77
N MET A 79 14.99 -7.42 6.02
CA MET A 79 16.12 -7.45 5.09
C MET A 79 16.60 -8.89 4.86
N TYR A 80 16.57 -9.70 5.93
CA TYR A 80 16.89 -11.12 5.88
C TYR A 80 15.67 -11.97 6.26
N SER A 81 15.56 -13.14 5.64
CA SER A 81 14.53 -14.11 6.02
C SER A 81 14.77 -14.62 7.44
N ALA A 82 13.71 -15.02 8.14
CA ALA A 82 13.83 -15.57 9.49
C ALA A 82 14.73 -16.83 9.53
N LYS A 83 14.76 -17.61 8.44
CA LYS A 83 15.66 -18.76 8.28
C LYS A 83 17.12 -18.31 8.26
N THR A 84 17.44 -17.34 7.40
CA THR A 84 18.79 -16.79 7.26
C THR A 84 19.29 -16.18 8.58
N ILE A 85 18.43 -15.47 9.30
CA ILE A 85 18.77 -14.92 10.62
C ILE A 85 19.16 -16.04 11.60
N LYS A 86 18.38 -17.11 11.67
CA LYS A 86 18.66 -18.27 12.54
C LYS A 86 19.95 -18.99 12.16
N GLU A 87 20.22 -19.15 10.87
CA GLU A 87 21.44 -19.79 10.38
C GLU A 87 22.68 -18.97 10.75
N ILE A 88 22.64 -17.64 10.56
CA ILE A 88 23.72 -16.73 10.92
C ILE A 88 23.94 -16.70 12.44
N GLU A 89 22.86 -16.66 13.23
CA GLU A 89 22.95 -16.72 14.69
C GLU A 89 23.50 -18.06 15.20
N LYS A 90 23.21 -19.17 14.51
CA LYS A 90 23.77 -20.49 14.83
C LYS A 90 25.27 -20.59 14.49
N ALA A 91 25.69 -20.05 13.36
CA ALA A 91 27.08 -20.13 12.90
C ALA A 91 28.03 -19.21 13.69
N PHE A 92 27.61 -17.96 13.96
CA PHE A 92 28.46 -16.95 14.60
C PHE A 92 28.17 -16.73 16.09
N GLY A 93 27.00 -17.18 16.58
CA GLY A 93 26.49 -16.80 17.89
C GLY A 93 25.95 -15.36 17.92
N LYS A 94 25.03 -15.10 18.85
CA LYS A 94 24.25 -13.84 18.93
C LYS A 94 25.10 -12.56 19.06
N ARG A 95 26.28 -12.63 19.68
CA ARG A 95 27.18 -11.48 19.85
C ARG A 95 27.96 -11.15 18.58
N GLN A 96 28.46 -12.16 17.88
CA GLN A 96 29.24 -11.91 16.67
C GLN A 96 28.36 -11.66 15.45
N SER A 97 27.17 -12.26 15.38
CA SER A 97 26.21 -11.95 14.32
C SER A 97 25.85 -10.46 14.26
N LYS A 98 25.66 -9.81 15.42
CA LYS A 98 25.45 -8.35 15.49
C LYS A 98 26.68 -7.53 15.10
N LYS A 99 27.89 -8.06 15.25
CA LYS A 99 29.14 -7.37 14.89
C LYS A 99 29.41 -7.43 13.38
N TYR A 100 29.20 -8.59 12.77
CA TYR A 100 29.43 -8.79 11.33
C TYR A 100 28.21 -8.43 10.46
N TYR A 101 27.01 -8.59 11.00
CA TYR A 101 25.74 -8.26 10.34
C TYR A 101 24.93 -7.29 11.22
N PRO A 102 25.34 -6.01 11.33
CA PRO A 102 24.64 -5.03 12.15
C PRO A 102 23.17 -4.84 11.68
N ASP A 103 22.91 -5.03 10.39
CA ASP A 103 21.60 -4.90 9.77
C ASP A 103 20.79 -6.23 9.75
N LEU A 104 21.23 -7.29 10.46
CA LEU A 104 20.60 -8.62 10.40
C LEU A 104 19.09 -8.60 10.71
N HIS A 105 18.68 -7.74 11.65
CA HIS A 105 17.30 -7.59 12.09
C HIS A 105 16.60 -6.36 11.48
N LYS A 106 17.26 -5.67 10.54
CA LYS A 106 16.72 -4.47 9.92
C LYS A 106 15.49 -4.80 9.09
N LYS A 107 14.49 -3.93 9.19
CA LYS A 107 13.27 -4.01 8.39
C LYS A 107 13.20 -2.79 7.49
N HIS A 108 12.91 -3.03 6.21
CA HIS A 108 12.63 -1.98 5.26
C HIS A 108 11.12 -1.75 5.22
N VAL A 109 10.75 -0.49 5.43
CA VAL A 109 9.38 -0.01 5.22
C VAL A 109 9.25 0.35 3.74
N TYR A 110 8.16 -0.07 3.12
CA TYR A 110 7.76 0.38 1.79
C TYR A 110 6.25 0.58 1.75
N TYR A 111 5.79 1.36 0.78
CA TYR A 111 4.38 1.64 0.58
C TYR A 111 3.89 0.89 -0.65
N ASP A 112 2.86 0.08 -0.47
CA ASP A 112 2.26 -0.76 -1.51
C ASP A 112 1.00 -0.08 -2.05
N CYS A 113 0.98 0.20 -3.35
CA CYS A 113 -0.13 0.83 -4.05
C CYS A 113 -1.30 -0.14 -4.31
N CYS A 114 -1.09 -1.44 -4.14
CA CYS A 114 -2.06 -2.47 -4.47
C CYS A 114 -2.86 -2.91 -3.25
N PHE A 115 -4.16 -3.12 -3.44
CA PHE A 115 -5.12 -3.61 -2.47
C PHE A 115 -5.66 -4.97 -2.91
N THR A 116 -5.62 -5.94 -2.00
CA THR A 116 -6.07 -7.31 -2.27
C THR A 116 -7.60 -7.41 -2.31
N THR A 117 -8.30 -6.58 -1.54
CA THR A 117 -9.76 -6.59 -1.43
C THR A 117 -10.32 -5.17 -1.36
N ALA A 118 -11.51 -4.98 -1.91
CA ALA A 118 -12.25 -3.71 -1.84
C ALA A 118 -12.48 -3.26 -0.39
N ALA A 119 -12.84 -4.19 0.50
CA ALA A 119 -13.05 -3.90 1.92
C ALA A 119 -11.79 -3.33 2.61
N SER A 120 -10.59 -3.84 2.27
CA SER A 120 -9.33 -3.31 2.80
C SER A 120 -9.10 -1.87 2.36
N LEU A 121 -9.45 -1.54 1.11
CA LEU A 121 -9.32 -0.19 0.57
C LEU A 121 -10.30 0.75 1.25
N VAL A 122 -11.58 0.39 1.27
CA VAL A 122 -12.65 1.18 1.90
C VAL A 122 -12.33 1.48 3.37
N ARG A 123 -11.85 0.50 4.13
CA ARG A 123 -11.49 0.70 5.54
C ARG A 123 -10.33 1.70 5.72
N GLN A 124 -9.37 1.73 4.80
CA GLN A 124 -8.28 2.70 4.86
C GLN A 124 -8.76 4.09 4.50
N PHE A 125 -9.51 4.21 3.41
CA PHE A 125 -10.02 5.48 2.91
C PHE A 125 -11.06 6.11 3.85
N LYS A 126 -11.84 5.29 4.58
CA LYS A 126 -12.73 5.76 5.66
C LYS A 126 -12.00 6.50 6.79
N LYS A 127 -10.70 6.28 6.98
CA LYS A 127 -9.90 6.99 8.01
C LYS A 127 -9.40 8.35 7.53
N LEU A 128 -9.47 8.62 6.22
CA LEU A 128 -9.00 9.86 5.64
C LEU A 128 -10.06 10.93 5.83
N ASN A 129 -9.73 11.95 6.61
CA ASN A 129 -10.55 13.16 6.70
C ASN A 129 -10.32 13.98 5.41
N ASN A 130 -11.40 14.46 4.76
CA ASN A 130 -11.38 15.24 3.51
C ASN A 130 -11.27 14.43 2.20
N LEU A 131 -11.73 13.20 2.18
CA LEU A 131 -11.92 12.46 0.94
C LEU A 131 -13.26 12.82 0.30
N ILE A 132 -13.24 13.27 -0.96
CA ILE A 132 -14.43 13.59 -1.74
C ILE A 132 -14.53 12.56 -2.87
N LEU A 133 -15.71 11.98 -3.08
CA LEU A 133 -15.96 11.09 -4.21
C LEU A 133 -16.13 11.95 -5.48
N GLU A 134 -15.31 11.69 -6.50
CA GLU A 134 -15.54 12.23 -7.84
C GLU A 134 -16.38 11.21 -8.61
N THR A 135 -17.69 11.43 -8.63
CA THR A 135 -18.60 10.78 -9.57
C THR A 135 -18.56 11.55 -10.89
N GLU A 136 -18.21 10.85 -11.98
CA GLU A 136 -18.59 11.24 -13.34
C GLU A 136 -20.12 11.21 -13.50
#